data_AF-A0A7W8WI70-F1
#
_entry.id   AF-A0A7W8WI70-F1
#
_cell.length_a   1.000
_cell.length_b   1.000
_cell.length_c   1.000
_cell.angle_alpha   90.00
_cell.angle_beta   90.00
_cell.angle_gamma   90.00
#
_symmetry.space_group_name_H-M   'P 1'
#
loop_
_entity.id
_entity.type
_entity.pdbx_description
1 polymer ?
#
loop_
_entity_poly.entity_id
_entity_poly.type
_entity_poly.pdbx_seq_one_letter_code
_entity_poly.pdbx_strand_id
1 'polypeptide(L)'
;MTNPPNASTNAARGGWPVDDISGLALRLPEVETARYFDAQAKEAYQQSLLKWPVLARLMNLVPRDEADAPAARGEPQESALK
;
A
#
# COMPACT_ATOMS: atom_id res chain seq x y z
N MET A 1 -1.13 -26.01 -24.20
CA MET A 1 -0.53 -26.11 -22.86
C MET A 1 -0.86 -24.84 -22.08
N THR A 2 -1.73 -24.92 -21.08
CA THR A 2 -2.09 -23.79 -20.19
C THR A 2 -1.26 -23.88 -18.91
N ASN A 3 -0.39 -22.90 -18.67
CA ASN A 3 0.31 -22.77 -17.38
C ASN A 3 -0.70 -22.41 -16.28
N PRO A 4 -0.69 -23.08 -15.11
CA PRO A 4 -1.42 -22.59 -13.96
C PRO A 4 -0.73 -21.33 -13.40
N PRO A 5 -1.49 -20.39 -12.79
CA PRO A 5 -0.88 -19.23 -12.16
C PRO A 5 -0.05 -19.69 -10.96
N ASN A 6 1.19 -19.19 -10.92
CA ASN A 6 2.13 -19.29 -9.82
C ASN A 6 1.49 -18.76 -8.52
N ALA A 7 0.85 -19.65 -7.77
CA ALA A 7 0.50 -19.41 -6.38
C ALA A 7 1.81 -19.49 -5.58
N SER A 8 2.35 -18.32 -5.25
CA SER A 8 3.55 -18.14 -4.44
C SER A 8 3.65 -19.18 -3.33
N THR A 9 4.65 -20.04 -3.48
CA THR A 9 4.98 -21.16 -2.62
C THR A 9 5.52 -20.65 -1.28
N ASN A 10 4.64 -20.20 -0.39
CA ASN A 10 4.94 -20.02 1.04
C ASN A 10 4.07 -20.89 1.96
N ALA A 11 3.10 -21.62 1.41
CA ALA A 11 2.27 -22.55 2.17
C ALA A 11 3.02 -23.79 2.71
N ALA A 12 4.27 -24.03 2.29
CA ALA A 12 4.99 -25.29 2.53
C ALA A 12 5.69 -25.40 3.90
N ARG A 13 5.64 -24.39 4.78
CA ARG A 13 6.34 -24.43 6.09
C ARG A 13 5.46 -24.09 7.30
N GLY A 14 4.17 -24.41 7.32
CA GLY A 14 3.35 -24.33 8.54
C GLY A 14 3.27 -22.96 9.26
N GLY A 15 3.94 -21.93 8.74
CA GLY A 15 3.87 -20.56 9.18
C GLY A 15 2.66 -19.93 8.52
N TRP A 16 1.82 -19.33 9.34
CA TRP A 16 0.73 -18.52 8.84
C TRP A 16 1.31 -17.40 7.97
N PRO A 17 0.73 -17.10 6.79
CA PRO A 17 1.06 -15.87 6.10
C PRO A 17 0.82 -14.73 7.09
N VAL A 18 1.82 -13.88 7.29
CA VAL A 18 1.86 -12.88 8.37
C VAL A 18 0.65 -11.93 8.33
N ASP A 19 0.03 -11.78 7.14
CA ASP A 19 -1.07 -10.84 6.89
C ASP A 19 -2.35 -11.49 6.32
N ASP A 20 -2.57 -12.81 6.50
CA ASP A 20 -3.78 -13.49 5.99
C ASP A 20 -4.95 -13.44 6.99
N ILE A 21 -5.50 -12.25 7.21
CA ILE A 21 -6.67 -12.06 8.08
C ILE A 21 -7.92 -12.77 7.55
N SER A 22 -8.04 -12.93 6.23
CA SER A 22 -9.14 -13.68 5.61
C SER A 22 -9.06 -15.17 5.93
N GLY A 23 -7.88 -15.77 5.86
CA GLY A 23 -7.63 -17.15 6.26
C GLY A 23 -7.78 -17.36 7.77
N LEU A 24 -7.47 -16.34 8.59
CA LEU A 24 -7.76 -16.36 10.02
C LEU A 24 -9.27 -16.37 10.30
N ALA A 25 -10.06 -15.52 9.65
CA ALA A 25 -11.51 -15.50 9.83
C ALA A 25 -12.20 -16.80 9.38
N LEU A 26 -11.66 -17.50 8.38
CA LEU A 26 -12.19 -18.81 7.96
C LEU A 26 -12.03 -19.89 9.04
N ARG A 27 -11.01 -19.76 9.89
CA ARG A 27 -10.65 -20.75 10.93
C ARG A 27 -11.11 -20.34 12.32
N LEU A 28 -11.24 -19.04 12.58
CA LEU A 28 -11.68 -18.47 13.84
C LEU A 28 -12.88 -17.55 13.59
N PRO A 29 -14.12 -18.04 13.79
CA PRO A 29 -15.33 -17.27 13.49
C PRO A 29 -15.54 -16.04 14.38
N GLU A 30 -14.77 -15.91 15.47
CA GLU A 30 -14.75 -14.70 16.32
C GLU A 30 -13.98 -13.54 15.68
N VAL A 31 -13.18 -13.80 14.66
CA VAL A 31 -12.43 -12.76 13.94
C VAL A 31 -13.29 -12.20 12.82
N GLU A 32 -13.82 -10.99 13.05
CA GLU A 32 -14.50 -10.22 12.03
C GLU A 32 -13.49 -9.45 11.17
N THR A 33 -13.18 -9.98 9.98
CA THR A 33 -12.34 -9.31 8.97
C THR A 33 -12.80 -7.90 8.63
N ALA A 34 -14.12 -7.67 8.60
CA ALA A 34 -14.69 -6.37 8.29
C ALA A 34 -14.36 -5.28 9.34
N ARG A 35 -14.00 -5.68 10.56
CA ARG A 35 -13.61 -4.77 11.65
C ARG A 35 -12.11 -4.79 11.93
N TYR A 36 -11.35 -5.62 11.23
CA TYR A 36 -9.92 -5.71 11.40
C TYR A 36 -9.23 -4.43 10.92
N PHE A 37 -8.33 -3.91 11.74
CA PHE A 37 -7.56 -2.72 11.44
C PHE A 37 -6.09 -2.96 11.78
N ASP A 38 -5.23 -2.86 10.77
CA ASP A 38 -3.79 -2.94 10.93
C ASP A 38 -3.19 -1.52 10.94
N ALA A 39 -2.77 -1.09 12.13
CA ALA A 39 -2.15 0.21 12.34
C ALA A 39 -0.77 0.31 11.65
N GLN A 40 -0.01 -0.79 11.61
CA GLN A 40 1.32 -0.83 11.02
C GLN A 40 1.23 -0.76 9.49
N ALA A 41 0.29 -1.49 8.88
CA ALA A 41 0.03 -1.37 7.44
C ALA A 41 -0.40 0.06 7.07
N LYS A 42 -1.26 0.70 7.88
CA LYS A 42 -1.66 2.09 7.66
C LYS A 42 -0.46 3.05 7.72
N GLU A 43 0.40 2.90 8.71
CA GLU A 43 1.58 3.76 8.85
C GLU A 43 2.57 3.54 7.70
N ALA A 44 2.82 2.29 7.31
CA ALA A 44 3.67 1.96 6.17
C ALA A 44 3.14 2.55 4.86
N TYR A 45 1.81 2.54 4.66
CA TYR A 45 1.16 3.21 3.54
C TYR A 45 1.43 4.73 3.58
N GLN A 46 1.17 5.40 4.70
CA GLN A 46 1.41 6.84 4.85
C GLN A 46 2.88 7.21 4.60
N GLN A 47 3.81 6.42 5.13
CA GLN A 47 5.25 6.62 4.92
C GLN A 47 5.64 6.41 3.46
N SER A 48 5.00 5.49 2.75
CA SER A 48 5.26 5.24 1.32
C SER A 48 4.81 6.41 0.46
N LEU A 49 3.69 7.06 0.80
CA LEU A 49 3.24 8.28 0.11
C LEU A 49 4.27 9.42 0.22
N LEU A 50 4.91 9.55 1.39
CA LEU A 50 5.89 10.61 1.66
C LEU A 50 7.28 10.30 1.08
N LYS A 51 7.78 9.08 1.30
CA LYS A 51 9.15 8.70 0.93
C LYS A 51 9.27 8.35 -0.56
N TRP A 52 8.22 7.80 -1.15
CA TRP A 52 8.24 7.24 -2.50
C TRP A 52 7.07 7.74 -3.35
N PRO A 53 6.90 9.07 -3.53
CA PRO A 53 5.70 9.63 -4.14
C PRO A 53 5.45 9.16 -5.58
N VAL A 54 6.52 8.99 -6.38
CA VAL A 54 6.41 8.49 -7.77
C VAL A 54 5.94 7.04 -7.79
N LEU A 55 6.54 6.20 -6.94
CA LEU A 55 6.17 4.79 -6.83
C LEU A 55 4.74 4.63 -6.30
N ALA A 56 4.35 5.46 -5.33
CA ALA A 56 3.00 5.48 -4.79
C ALA A 56 1.95 5.79 -5.87
N ARG A 57 2.20 6.77 -6.75
CA ARG A 57 1.32 7.07 -7.88
C ARG A 57 1.25 5.91 -8.88
N LEU A 58 2.39 5.29 -9.20
CA LEU A 58 2.44 4.15 -10.10
C LEU A 58 1.66 2.94 -9.56
N MET A 59 1.75 2.72 -8.26
CA MET A 59 1.02 1.67 -7.54
C MET A 59 -0.44 2.04 -7.26
N ASN A 60 -0.93 3.18 -7.77
CA ASN A 60 -2.27 3.72 -7.50
C ASN A 60 -2.60 3.79 -6.00
N LEU A 61 -1.60 4.09 -5.18
CA LEU A 61 -1.78 4.31 -3.74
C LEU A 61 -2.36 5.70 -3.44
N VAL A 62 -2.32 6.65 -4.38
CA VAL A 62 -2.91 7.98 -4.22
C VAL A 62 -4.28 7.99 -4.91
N PRO A 63 -5.33 8.59 -4.31
CA PRO A 63 -6.58 8.84 -5.00
C PRO A 63 -6.31 9.57 -6.32
N ARG A 64 -6.87 9.08 -7.43
CA ARG A 64 -6.56 9.60 -8.77
C ARG A 64 -6.85 11.11 -8.88
N ASP A 65 -7.82 11.60 -8.13
CA ASP A 65 -8.17 13.03 -8.05
C ASP A 65 -7.13 13.90 -7.32
N GLU A 66 -6.34 13.33 -6.40
CA GLU A 66 -5.24 14.04 -5.71
C GLU A 66 -3.90 13.90 -6.44
N ALA A 67 -3.74 12.83 -7.24
CA ALA A 67 -2.50 12.56 -7.98
C ALA A 67 -2.25 13.56 -9.12
N ASP A 68 -3.32 14.16 -9.66
CA ASP A 68 -3.29 15.21 -10.68
C ASP A 68 -3.23 16.64 -10.10
N ALA A 69 -3.25 16.80 -8.77
CA ALA A 69 -2.97 18.09 -8.17
C ALA A 69 -1.52 18.47 -8.50
N PRO A 70 -1.26 19.60 -9.19
CA PRO A 70 0.09 20.01 -9.49
C PRO A 70 0.80 20.21 -8.15
N ALA A 71 1.77 19.34 -7.87
CA ALA A 71 2.76 19.59 -6.83
C ALA A 71 3.28 20.99 -7.09
N ALA A 72 2.96 21.93 -6.20
CA ALA A 72 3.37 23.32 -6.28
C ALA A 72 4.87 23.33 -6.60
N ARG A 73 5.18 23.60 -7.87
CA ARG A 73 6.56 23.70 -8.34
C ARG A 73 7.16 24.81 -7.52
N GLY A 74 8.31 24.53 -6.90
CA GLY A 74 9.10 25.54 -6.24
C GLY A 74 9.24 26.75 -7.15
N GLU A 75 8.67 27.87 -6.72
CA GLU A 75 8.96 29.18 -7.28
C GLU A 75 10.48 29.39 -7.15
N PRO A 76 11.23 29.62 -8.25
CA PRO A 76 12.55 30.18 -8.12
C PRO A 76 12.34 31.60 -7.61
N GLN A 77 12.80 31.91 -6.40
CA GLN A 77 13.00 33.30 -5.98
C GLN A 77 14.05 33.91 -6.91
N GLU A 78 13.57 34.45 -8.02
CA GLU A 78 14.31 35.33 -8.90
C GLU A 78 14.75 36.53 -8.09
N SER A 79 16.06 36.69 -8.00
CA SER A 79 16.72 37.82 -7.38
C SER A 79 16.26 39.11 -8.04
N ALA A 80 15.45 39.91 -7.35
CA ALA A 80 15.31 41.32 -7.64
C ALA A 80 16.30 42.11 -6.79
N LEU A 81 17.55 42.19 -7.29
CA LEU A 81 18.39 43.36 -7.05
C LEU A 81 17.62 44.59 -7.55
N LYS A 82 17.32 45.54 -6.66
CA LYS A 82 17.75 46.94 -6.81
C LYS A 82 17.53 47.74 -5.53
#